data_AF-A0A1G0PHC7-F1
#
_entry.id   AF-A0A1G0PHC7-F1
#
_cell.length_a   1.000
_cell.length_b   1.000
_cell.length_c   1.000
_cell.angle_alpha   90.00
_cell.angle_beta   90.00
_cell.angle_gamma   90.00
#
_symmetry.space_group_name_H-M   'P 1'
#
loop_
_entity.id
_entity.type
_entity.pdbx_description
1 polymer ?
#
loop_
_entity_poly.entity_id
_entity_poly.type
_entity_poly.pdbx_seq_one_letter_code
_entity_poly.pdbx_strand_id
1 'polypeptide(L)'
;MEEAKGLKKPVKLKNELAEFLGETELPRTDITKKLWDYIKANKLQTKTENGKPENAGKFIVADAKLLPIFRKTKSTSKSGKVTDFTNLQEGQTIDMMQMAAVVGANIE
;
A
#
# COMPACT_ATOMS: atom_id res chain seq x y z
N MET A 1 11.43 16.85 -11.38
CA MET A 1 11.42 16.63 -12.84
C MET A 1 10.51 15.44 -13.10
N GLU A 2 9.57 15.60 -14.03
CA GLU A 2 8.40 14.76 -14.28
C GLU A 2 8.58 13.24 -14.20
N GLU A 3 7.86 12.57 -13.30
CA GLU A 3 7.47 11.17 -13.46
C GLU A 3 6.02 11.08 -13.97
N ALA A 4 5.73 11.85 -15.03
CA ALA A 4 4.40 11.90 -15.65
C ALA A 4 4.17 10.78 -16.69
N LYS A 5 5.07 9.80 -16.81
CA LYS A 5 5.02 8.79 -17.89
C LYS A 5 4.67 7.39 -17.35
N GLY A 6 3.46 7.24 -16.81
CA GLY A 6 2.91 5.92 -16.46
C GLY A 6 1.84 5.91 -15.37
N LEU A 7 1.80 6.93 -14.51
CA LEU A 7 0.93 6.94 -13.32
C LEU A 7 -0.57 7.08 -13.61
N LYS A 8 -0.95 7.63 -14.78
CA LYS A 8 -2.35 7.85 -15.19
C LYS A 8 -2.94 6.74 -16.08
N LYS A 9 -2.17 5.72 -16.47
CA LYS A 9 -2.78 4.61 -17.21
C LYS A 9 -3.63 3.79 -16.23
N PRO A 10 -4.91 3.53 -16.55
CA PRO A 10 -5.69 2.59 -15.78
C PRO A 10 -4.98 1.24 -15.82
N VAL A 11 -4.74 0.68 -14.64
CA VAL A 11 -4.16 -0.65 -14.48
C VAL A 11 -5.20 -1.54 -13.84
N LYS A 12 -5.20 -2.81 -14.22
CA LYS A 12 -6.09 -3.80 -13.61
C LYS A 12 -5.66 -4.05 -12.18
N LEU A 13 -6.62 -3.96 -11.29
CA LEU A 13 -6.48 -4.19 -9.86
C LEU A 13 -6.67 -5.68 -9.60
N LYS A 14 -5.84 -6.28 -8.74
CA LYS A 14 -6.11 -7.64 -8.26
C LYS A 14 -7.36 -7.65 -7.39
N ASN A 15 -8.02 -8.81 -7.28
CA ASN A 15 -9.28 -8.98 -6.54
C ASN A 15 -9.30 -8.26 -5.18
N GLU A 16 -8.30 -8.45 -4.31
CA GLU A 16 -8.35 -7.83 -2.98
C GLU A 16 -8.28 -6.29 -3.00
N LEU A 17 -7.47 -5.73 -3.90
CA LEU A 17 -7.36 -4.29 -4.08
C LEU A 17 -8.63 -3.74 -4.78
N ALA A 18 -9.17 -4.51 -5.73
CA ALA A 18 -10.39 -4.17 -6.44
C ALA A 18 -11.62 -4.15 -5.51
N GLU A 19 -11.76 -5.17 -4.67
CA GLU A 19 -12.82 -5.29 -3.66
C GLU A 19 -12.72 -4.17 -2.62
N PHE A 20 -11.50 -3.82 -2.20
CA PHE A 20 -11.28 -2.72 -1.27
C PHE A 20 -11.66 -1.36 -1.86
N LEU A 21 -11.34 -1.11 -3.14
CA LEU A 21 -11.60 0.16 -3.81
C LEU A 21 -12.97 0.23 -4.50
N GLY A 22 -13.64 -0.91 -4.68
CA GLY A 22 -14.89 -1.07 -5.42
C GLY A 22 -14.75 -0.94 -6.94
N GLU A 23 -13.53 -1.06 -7.47
CA GLU A 23 -13.19 -0.79 -8.87
C GLU A 23 -12.30 -1.91 -9.41
N THR A 24 -12.37 -2.23 -10.70
CA THR A 24 -11.50 -3.25 -11.32
C THR A 24 -10.28 -2.67 -12.00
N GLU A 25 -10.33 -1.40 -12.42
CA GLU A 25 -9.29 -0.73 -13.18
C GLU A 25 -9.14 0.71 -12.72
N LEU A 26 -8.00 1.04 -12.11
CA LEU A 26 -7.70 2.40 -11.68
C LEU A 26 -6.26 2.77 -12.00
N PRO A 27 -5.96 4.05 -12.24
CA PRO A 27 -4.59 4.50 -12.36
C PRO A 27 -3.88 4.43 -11.01
N ARG A 28 -2.56 4.17 -11.04
CA ARG A 28 -1.72 4.04 -9.83
C ARG A 28 -1.88 5.22 -8.88
N THR A 29 -2.01 6.43 -9.42
CA THR A 29 -2.21 7.64 -8.60
C THR A 29 -3.51 7.58 -7.79
N ASP A 30 -4.62 7.15 -8.38
CA ASP A 30 -5.91 7.08 -7.69
C ASP A 30 -5.94 5.95 -6.66
N ILE A 31 -5.33 4.80 -6.95
CA ILE A 31 -5.14 3.71 -6.00
C ILE A 31 -4.40 4.22 -4.76
N THR A 32 -3.22 4.83 -4.96
CA THR A 32 -2.42 5.35 -3.85
C THR A 32 -3.18 6.42 -3.07
N LYS A 33 -3.90 7.31 -3.76
CA LYS A 33 -4.73 8.33 -3.10
C LYS A 33 -5.83 7.70 -2.24
N LYS A 34 -6.61 6.76 -2.76
CA LYS A 34 -7.70 6.11 -2.03
C LYS A 34 -7.19 5.36 -0.79
N LEU A 35 -6.09 4.62 -0.94
CA LEU A 35 -5.46 3.96 0.21
C LEU A 35 -4.94 4.97 1.23
N TRP A 36 -4.31 6.06 0.78
CA TRP A 36 -3.81 7.11 1.66
C TRP A 36 -4.93 7.85 2.39
N ASP A 37 -6.04 8.11 1.70
CA ASP A 37 -7.25 8.71 2.27
C ASP A 37 -7.81 7.81 3.38
N TYR A 38 -7.91 6.49 3.13
CA TYR A 38 -8.29 5.52 4.16
C TYR A 38 -7.31 5.51 5.34
N ILE A 39 -6.00 5.47 5.08
CA ILE A 39 -4.94 5.47 6.12
C ILE A 39 -5.06 6.71 6.99
N LYS A 40 -5.30 7.89 6.39
CA LYS A 40 -5.48 9.16 7.12
C LYS A 40 -6.80 9.22 7.87
N ALA A 41 -7.90 8.80 7.25
CA ALA A 41 -9.22 8.75 7.87
C ALA A 41 -9.20 7.86 9.12
N ASN A 42 -8.47 6.73 9.06
CA ASN A 42 -8.29 5.80 10.18
C ASN A 42 -7.05 6.10 11.03
N LYS A 43 -6.32 7.19 10.75
CA LYS A 43 -5.14 7.64 11.51
C LYS A 43 -4.03 6.59 11.64
N LEU A 44 -3.92 5.68 10.68
CA LEU A 44 -3.01 4.52 10.71
C LEU A 44 -1.52 4.91 10.61
N GLN A 45 -1.19 6.19 10.42
CA GLN A 45 0.20 6.63 10.37
C GLN A 45 0.86 6.55 11.75
N THR A 46 2.09 6.07 11.81
CA THR A 46 2.89 6.04 13.04
C THR A 46 4.35 6.37 12.77
N LYS A 47 5.02 6.88 13.80
CA LYS A 47 6.45 7.20 13.77
C LYS A 47 7.28 6.02 14.28
N THR A 48 6.63 5.10 14.98
CA THR A 48 7.26 3.95 15.62
C THR A 48 6.93 2.70 14.83
N GLU A 49 7.95 1.94 14.41
CA GLU A 49 7.73 0.67 13.75
C GLU A 49 7.01 -0.31 14.70
N ASN A 50 5.96 -0.97 14.22
CA ASN A 50 5.05 -1.81 15.00
C ASN A 50 4.42 -1.09 16.21
N GLY A 51 4.33 0.24 16.13
CA GLY A 51 3.72 1.09 17.15
C GLY A 51 2.23 1.28 16.96
N LYS A 52 1.63 2.08 17.85
CA LYS A 52 0.23 2.47 17.74
C LYS A 52 0.04 3.52 16.63
N PRO A 53 -1.14 3.57 16.00
CA PRO A 53 -1.49 4.64 15.07
C PRO A 53 -1.49 6.00 15.80
N GLU A 54 -0.59 6.90 15.42
CA GLU A 54 -0.42 8.23 15.99
C GLU A 54 -0.82 9.36 15.01
N ASN A 55 -1.33 9.00 13.83
CA ASN A 55 -1.57 9.92 12.71
C ASN A 55 -0.34 10.75 12.28
N ALA A 56 0.87 10.26 12.59
CA ALA A 56 2.11 10.99 12.36
C ALA A 56 3.23 10.01 12.09
N GLY A 57 4.13 10.35 11.15
CA GLY A 57 5.28 9.53 10.81
C GLY A 57 5.21 8.94 9.40
N LYS A 58 6.22 8.11 9.10
CA LYS A 58 6.44 7.50 7.79
C LYS A 58 5.98 6.05 7.71
N PHE A 59 5.56 5.48 8.84
CA PHE A 59 5.09 4.11 8.90
C PHE A 59 3.56 4.09 8.90
N ILE A 60 2.99 3.02 8.37
CA ILE A 60 1.55 2.81 8.23
C ILE A 60 1.22 1.52 8.96
N VAL A 61 0.39 1.60 9.99
CA VAL A 61 -0.12 0.46 10.74
C VAL A 61 -1.05 -0.35 9.84
N ALA A 62 -0.78 -1.65 9.75
CA ALA A 62 -1.56 -2.63 9.04
C ALA A 62 -2.81 -2.96 9.85
N ASP A 63 -3.95 -2.59 9.29
CA ASP A 63 -5.27 -2.86 9.82
C ASP A 63 -5.89 -4.10 9.13
N ALA A 64 -6.93 -4.68 9.73
CA ALA A 64 -7.67 -5.82 9.19
C ALA A 64 -8.00 -5.71 7.69
N LYS A 65 -8.35 -4.51 7.21
CA LYS A 65 -8.69 -4.30 5.78
C LYS A 65 -7.48 -4.18 4.86
N LEU A 66 -6.35 -3.70 5.37
CA LEU A 66 -5.13 -3.53 4.58
C LEU A 66 -4.27 -4.80 4.59
N LEU A 67 -4.38 -5.60 5.65
CA LEU A 67 -3.72 -6.90 5.78
C LEU A 67 -3.83 -7.79 4.54
N PRO A 68 -5.04 -8.09 4.01
CA PRO A 68 -5.19 -8.92 2.81
C PRO A 68 -4.32 -8.40 1.64
N ILE A 69 -4.41 -7.11 1.35
CA ILE A 69 -3.67 -6.44 0.28
C ILE A 69 -2.15 -6.50 0.53
N PHE A 70 -1.74 -6.25 1.77
CA PHE A 70 -0.34 -6.31 2.16
C PHE A 70 0.19 -7.74 2.07
N ARG A 71 -0.57 -8.75 2.50
CA ARG A 71 -0.18 -10.17 2.38
C ARG A 71 -0.01 -10.65 0.94
N LYS A 72 -0.65 -10.00 -0.03
CA LYS A 72 -0.41 -10.24 -1.47
C LYS A 72 0.76 -9.45 -2.05
N THR A 73 1.44 -8.65 -1.23
CA THR A 73 2.59 -7.86 -1.64
C THR A 73 3.86 -8.66 -1.42
N LYS A 74 4.46 -9.09 -2.53
CA LYS A 74 5.80 -9.64 -2.58
C LYS A 74 6.51 -9.06 -3.80
N SER A 75 7.54 -8.25 -3.56
CA SER A 75 8.31 -7.65 -4.64
C SER A 75 9.78 -7.57 -4.27
N THR A 76 10.64 -7.90 -5.24
CA THR A 76 12.09 -7.84 -5.08
C THR A 76 12.61 -6.63 -5.85
N SER A 77 13.21 -5.68 -5.15
CA SER A 77 13.84 -4.51 -5.77
C SER A 77 15.09 -4.92 -6.55
N LYS A 78 15.45 -4.15 -7.59
CA LYS A 78 16.69 -4.33 -8.39
C LYS A 78 17.97 -4.41 -7.56
N SER A 79 17.96 -3.83 -6.36
CA SER A 79 19.09 -3.87 -5.42
C SER A 79 19.11 -5.12 -4.53
N GLY A 80 18.26 -6.12 -4.80
CA GLY A 80 18.17 -7.36 -4.02
C GLY A 80 17.34 -7.25 -2.73
N LYS A 81 16.77 -6.07 -2.42
CA LYS A 81 15.88 -5.91 -1.26
C LYS A 81 14.53 -6.56 -1.54
N VAL A 82 14.23 -7.62 -0.79
CA VAL A 82 12.95 -8.31 -0.83
C VAL A 82 11.98 -7.59 0.10
N THR A 83 10.87 -7.11 -0.46
CA THR A 83 9.69 -6.64 0.27
C THR A 83 8.70 -7.78 0.28
N ASP A 84 8.58 -8.46 1.42
CA ASP A 84 7.65 -9.58 1.60
C ASP A 84 6.77 -9.30 2.82
N PHE A 85 5.49 -9.10 2.56
CA PHE A 85 4.48 -8.85 3.59
C PHE A 85 3.51 -10.03 3.71
N THR A 86 3.83 -11.18 3.14
CA THR A 86 2.94 -12.36 3.14
C THR A 86 2.60 -12.85 4.54
N ASN A 87 3.50 -12.61 5.50
CA ASN A 87 3.33 -12.94 6.92
C ASN A 87 2.96 -11.74 7.80
N LEU A 88 2.56 -10.61 7.20
CA LEU A 88 2.22 -9.41 7.95
C LEU A 88 0.96 -9.65 8.82
N GLN A 89 1.00 -9.15 10.06
CA GLN A 89 -0.04 -9.25 11.07
C GLN A 89 -0.63 -7.88 11.41
N GLU A 90 -1.83 -7.88 11.98
CA GLU A 90 -2.49 -6.68 12.48
C GLU A 90 -1.63 -5.99 13.54
N GLY A 91 -1.50 -4.66 13.42
CA GLY A 91 -0.65 -3.86 14.29
C GLY A 91 0.81 -3.76 13.85
N GLN A 92 1.26 -4.55 12.86
CA GLN A 92 2.56 -4.32 12.25
C GLN A 92 2.55 -3.09 11.35
N THR A 93 3.72 -2.55 11.06
CA THR A 93 3.80 -1.33 10.24
C THR A 93 4.60 -1.51 8.97
N ILE A 94 4.17 -0.86 7.90
CA ILE A 94 4.92 -0.77 6.64
C ILE A 94 5.44 0.64 6.41
N ASP A 95 6.58 0.79 5.75
CA ASP A 95 7.12 2.10 5.38
C ASP A 95 6.36 2.71 4.19
N MET A 96 6.25 4.04 4.13
CA MET A 96 5.58 4.76 3.05
C MET A 96 6.16 4.45 1.66
N MET A 97 7.47 4.19 1.56
CA MET A 97 8.08 3.76 0.30
C MET A 97 7.58 2.38 -0.15
N GLN A 98 7.24 1.51 0.81
CA GLN A 98 6.69 0.19 0.54
C GLN A 98 5.26 0.28 0.00
N MET A 99 4.55 1.37 0.26
CA MET A 99 3.21 1.59 -0.27
C MET A 99 3.17 1.60 -1.80
N ALA A 100 4.19 2.19 -2.44
CA ALA A 100 4.32 2.13 -3.89
C ALA A 100 4.56 0.70 -4.39
N ALA A 101 5.31 -0.11 -3.62
CA ALA A 101 5.54 -1.52 -3.93
C ALA A 101 4.27 -2.36 -3.72
N VAL A 102 3.47 -2.07 -2.70
CA VAL A 102 2.15 -2.69 -2.47
C VAL A 102 1.26 -2.46 -3.68
N VAL A 103 1.11 -1.20 -4.10
CA VAL A 103 0.31 -0.88 -5.29
C VAL A 103 0.88 -1.57 -6.52
N GLY A 104 2.19 -1.51 -6.74
CA GLY A 104 2.86 -2.17 -7.86
C GLY A 104 2.71 -3.70 -7.89
N ALA A 105 2.63 -4.36 -6.74
CA ALA A 105 2.47 -5.81 -6.62
C ALA A 105 1.00 -6.26 -6.72
N ASN A 106 0.05 -5.36 -6.45
CA ASN A 106 -1.39 -5.62 -6.45
C ASN A 106 -2.12 -5.15 -7.71
N ILE A 107 -1.37 -4.78 -8.74
CA ILE A 107 -1.87 -4.43 -10.06
C ILE A 107 -1.24 -5.35 -11.10
N GLU A 108 -1.89 -5.51 -12.24
CA GLU A 108 -1.35 -6.20 -13.43
C GLU A 108 -0.54 -5.27 -14.34
#